data_AF-A0A6P1BWE7-F1
#
_entry.id   AF-A0A6P1BWE7-F1
#
_cell.length_a   1.000
_cell.length_b   1.000
_cell.length_c   1.000
_cell.angle_alpha   90.00
_cell.angle_beta   90.00
_cell.angle_gamma   90.00
#
_symmetry.space_group_name_H-M   'P 1'
#
loop_
_entity.id
_entity.type
_entity.pdbx_description
1 polymer ?
#
loop_
_entity_poly.entity_id
_entity_poly.type
_entity_poly.pdbx_seq_one_letter_code
_entity_poly.pdbx_strand_id
1 'polypeptide(L)'
;NADATIKLTAALILVGASFFITDALQSIAAGGLRGLGDTRVPLFFAGIAYWLIGLSVSYVLGLKTGLGAIGIWIGLSIGKAVYAALLVIRLRLLANRPPVAAMSQASARAVGQP
;
A
#
# COMPACT_ATOMS: atom_id res chain seq x y z
N ASN A 1 11.65 -18.99 -30.02
CA ASN A 1 12.32 -17.70 -30.36
C ASN A 1 12.88 -17.08 -29.10
N ALA A 2 14.19 -17.21 -28.88
CA ALA A 2 14.86 -16.73 -27.65
C ALA A 2 14.78 -15.19 -27.50
N ASP A 3 14.83 -14.44 -28.60
CA ASP A 3 14.79 -12.97 -28.58
C ASP A 3 13.46 -12.39 -28.06
N ALA A 4 12.35 -13.06 -28.38
CA ALA A 4 11.02 -12.66 -27.90
C ALA A 4 10.91 -12.86 -26.38
N THR A 5 11.47 -13.96 -25.86
CA THR A 5 11.53 -14.23 -24.42
C THR A 5 12.40 -13.21 -23.69
N ILE A 6 13.57 -12.87 -24.24
CA ILE A 6 14.48 -11.89 -23.63
C ILE A 6 13.81 -10.50 -23.55
N LYS A 7 13.14 -10.04 -24.61
CA LYS A 7 12.40 -8.77 -24.60
C LYS A 7 11.27 -8.74 -23.58
N LEU A 8 10.50 -9.82 -23.48
CA LEU A 8 9.39 -9.91 -22.51
C LEU A 8 9.92 -9.90 -21.08
N THR A 9 10.97 -10.69 -20.80
CA THR A 9 11.61 -10.75 -19.49
C THR A 9 12.17 -9.40 -19.07
N ALA A 10 12.86 -8.68 -19.98
CA ALA A 10 13.39 -7.35 -19.68
C ALA A 10 12.28 -6.35 -19.29
N ALA A 11 11.15 -6.36 -20.01
CA ALA A 11 10.00 -5.51 -19.69
C ALA A 11 9.38 -5.85 -18.32
N LEU A 12 9.24 -7.15 -18.01
CA LEU A 12 8.71 -7.61 -16.73
C LEU A 12 9.64 -7.28 -15.55
N ILE A 13 10.96 -7.36 -15.73
CA ILE A 13 11.93 -6.97 -14.69
C ILE A 13 11.82 -5.48 -14.37
N LEU A 14 11.63 -4.63 -15.37
CA LEU A 14 11.49 -3.18 -15.19
C LEU A 14 10.22 -2.82 -14.39
N VAL A 15 9.11 -3.51 -14.68
CA VAL A 15 7.86 -3.41 -13.90
C VAL A 15 8.03 -4.03 -12.50
N GLY A 16 8.76 -5.14 -12.39
CA GLY A 16 9.06 -5.79 -11.12
C GLY A 16 9.95 -4.95 -10.19
N ALA A 17 10.90 -4.19 -10.75
CA ALA A 17 11.78 -3.32 -9.96
C ALA A 17 11.00 -2.22 -9.23
N SER A 18 10.05 -1.57 -9.92
CA SER A 18 9.15 -0.58 -9.32
C SER A 18 8.17 -1.22 -8.31
N PHE A 19 7.88 -2.51 -8.50
CA PHE A 19 7.07 -3.30 -7.59
C PHE A 19 7.70 -3.43 -6.18
N PHE A 20 9.03 -3.66 -6.10
CA PHE A 20 9.72 -3.90 -4.82
C PHE A 20 9.67 -2.72 -3.84
N ILE A 21 9.77 -1.48 -4.32
CA ILE A 21 9.72 -0.28 -3.46
C ILE A 21 8.38 -0.20 -2.75
N THR A 22 7.32 -0.47 -3.51
CA THR A 22 5.94 -0.44 -3.03
C THR A 22 5.68 -1.56 -2.02
N ASP A 23 6.18 -2.75 -2.30
CA ASP A 23 6.08 -3.92 -1.43
C ASP A 23 6.75 -3.70 -0.07
N ALA A 24 7.97 -3.13 -0.09
CA ALA A 24 8.70 -2.78 1.12
C ALA A 24 7.95 -1.74 1.96
N LEU A 25 7.43 -0.69 1.32
CA LEU A 25 6.67 0.37 2.01
C LEU A 25 5.39 -0.17 2.65
N GLN A 26 4.65 -1.00 1.93
CA GLN A 26 3.45 -1.65 2.41
C GLN A 26 3.74 -2.58 3.60
N SER A 27 4.82 -3.36 3.53
CA SER A 27 5.24 -4.29 4.58
C SER A 27 5.61 -3.56 5.88
N ILE A 28 6.39 -2.48 5.77
CA ILE A 28 6.78 -1.63 6.92
C ILE A 28 5.56 -0.95 7.53
N ALA A 29 4.69 -0.33 6.72
CA ALA A 29 3.52 0.37 7.23
C ALA A 29 2.50 -0.58 7.88
N ALA A 30 2.28 -1.76 7.29
CA ALA A 30 1.44 -2.80 7.88
C ALA A 30 2.07 -3.39 9.16
N GLY A 31 3.40 -3.50 9.24
CA GLY A 31 4.10 -3.87 10.46
C GLY A 31 3.91 -2.83 11.58
N GLY A 32 4.06 -1.55 11.25
CA GLY A 32 3.85 -0.44 12.21
C GLY A 32 2.42 -0.37 12.75
N LEU A 33 1.41 -0.51 11.89
CA LEU A 33 0.01 -0.53 12.31
C LEU A 33 -0.32 -1.74 13.19
N ARG A 34 0.23 -2.92 12.87
CA ARG A 34 0.10 -4.11 13.71
C ARG A 34 0.77 -3.94 15.09
N GLY A 35 1.91 -3.24 15.15
CA GLY A 35 2.59 -2.90 16.40
C GLY A 35 1.80 -1.94 17.30
N LEU A 36 0.95 -1.09 16.71
CA LEU A 36 0.04 -0.20 17.43
C LEU A 36 -1.29 -0.87 17.84
N GLY A 37 -1.46 -2.16 17.55
CA GLY A 37 -2.68 -2.92 17.82
C GLY A 37 -3.82 -2.73 16.79
N ASP A 38 -3.63 -1.89 15.76
CA ASP A 38 -4.61 -1.72 14.67
C ASP A 38 -4.35 -2.74 13.54
N THR A 39 -4.80 -3.98 13.76
CA THR A 39 -4.66 -5.11 12.81
C THR A 39 -5.81 -5.21 11.81
N ARG A 40 -6.97 -4.63 12.12
CA ARG A 40 -8.19 -4.73 11.29
C ARG A 40 -8.11 -3.84 10.05
N VAL A 41 -7.53 -2.66 10.18
CA VAL A 41 -7.45 -1.69 9.07
C VAL A 41 -6.55 -2.18 7.92
N PRO A 42 -5.32 -2.70 8.17
CA PRO A 42 -4.52 -3.28 7.09
C PRO A 42 -5.23 -4.41 6.35
N LEU A 43 -5.91 -5.31 7.08
CA LEU A 43 -6.61 -6.44 6.47
C LEU A 43 -7.74 -5.96 5.54
N PHE A 44 -8.52 -4.97 5.97
CA PHE A 44 -9.63 -4.42 5.18
C PHE A 44 -9.14 -3.70 3.93
N PHE A 45 -8.08 -2.89 4.07
CA PHE A 45 -7.46 -2.20 2.93
C PHE A 45 -6.80 -3.16 1.95
N ALA A 46 -6.17 -4.24 2.42
CA ALA A 46 -5.66 -5.30 1.56
C ALA A 46 -6.79 -5.90 0.72
N GLY A 47 -7.90 -6.29 1.36
CA GLY A 47 -9.06 -6.85 0.67
C GLY A 47 -9.56 -5.94 -0.45
N ILE A 48 -9.81 -4.67 -0.16
CA ILE A 48 -10.31 -3.69 -1.14
C ILE A 48 -9.28 -3.44 -2.24
N ALA A 49 -8.02 -3.16 -1.89
CA ALA A 49 -7.01 -2.78 -2.86
C ALA A 49 -6.65 -3.92 -3.80
N TYR A 50 -6.57 -5.16 -3.31
CA TYR A 50 -6.28 -6.31 -4.17
C TYR A 50 -7.48 -6.74 -5.02
N TRP A 51 -8.68 -6.79 -4.44
CA TRP A 51 -9.86 -7.29 -5.16
C TRP A 51 -10.51 -6.24 -6.05
N LEU A 52 -10.83 -5.06 -5.52
CA LEU A 52 -11.57 -4.07 -6.31
C LEU A 52 -10.65 -3.34 -7.28
N ILE A 53 -9.43 -3.00 -6.86
CA ILE A 53 -8.53 -2.19 -7.68
C ILE A 53 -7.59 -3.09 -8.47
N GLY A 54 -6.84 -3.97 -7.80
CA GLY A 54 -5.89 -4.86 -8.45
C GLY A 54 -6.54 -5.75 -9.51
N LEU A 55 -7.65 -6.40 -9.18
CA LEU A 55 -8.35 -7.31 -10.08
C LEU A 55 -9.07 -6.57 -11.22
N SER A 56 -9.76 -5.46 -10.94
CA SER A 56 -10.44 -4.68 -12.00
C SER A 56 -9.45 -4.06 -12.98
N VAL A 57 -8.36 -3.47 -12.48
CA VAL A 57 -7.33 -2.85 -13.34
C VAL A 57 -6.59 -3.93 -14.12
N SER A 58 -6.26 -5.07 -13.51
CA SER A 58 -5.64 -6.20 -14.22
C SER A 58 -6.56 -6.78 -15.29
N TYR A 59 -7.87 -6.85 -15.02
CA TYR A 59 -8.86 -7.32 -15.99
C TYR A 59 -8.97 -6.36 -17.18
N VAL A 60 -9.06 -5.04 -16.92
CA VAL A 60 -9.15 -4.02 -17.96
C VAL A 60 -7.86 -3.99 -18.80
N LEU A 61 -6.67 -3.92 -18.18
CA LEU A 61 -5.41 -3.85 -18.92
C LEU A 61 -5.00 -5.19 -19.55
N GLY A 62 -5.34 -6.31 -18.92
CA GLY A 62 -5.01 -7.64 -19.42
C GLY A 62 -5.86 -8.02 -20.64
N LEU A 63 -7.16 -7.75 -20.59
CA LEU A 63 -8.12 -8.23 -21.60
C LEU A 63 -8.54 -7.16 -22.61
N LYS A 64 -8.63 -5.87 -22.25
CA LYS A 64 -9.09 -4.83 -23.20
C LYS A 64 -7.96 -4.20 -24.02
N THR A 65 -6.76 -4.03 -23.44
CA THR A 65 -5.67 -3.32 -24.14
C THR A 65 -4.72 -4.24 -24.92
N GLY A 66 -4.95 -5.55 -24.93
CA GLY A 66 -4.14 -6.51 -25.71
C GLY A 66 -2.71 -6.74 -25.16
N LEU A 67 -2.37 -6.18 -24.00
CA LEU A 67 -1.07 -6.36 -23.35
C LEU A 67 -0.90 -7.76 -22.72
N GLY A 68 -1.98 -8.54 -22.59
CA GLY A 68 -1.94 -9.90 -22.04
C GLY A 68 -1.31 -9.94 -20.64
N ALA A 69 -0.27 -10.77 -20.48
CA ALA A 69 0.42 -10.95 -19.21
C ALA A 69 1.04 -9.66 -18.64
N ILE A 70 1.54 -8.76 -19.50
CA ILE A 70 2.13 -7.48 -19.05
C ILE A 70 1.04 -6.60 -18.41
N GLY A 71 -0.16 -6.58 -18.99
CA GLY A 71 -1.29 -5.81 -18.45
C GLY A 71 -1.72 -6.28 -17.07
N ILE A 72 -1.66 -7.59 -16.82
CA ILE A 72 -1.95 -8.19 -15.50
C ILE A 72 -0.90 -7.73 -14.48
N TRP A 73 0.39 -7.78 -14.83
CA TRP A 73 1.46 -7.33 -13.95
C TRP A 73 1.38 -5.84 -13.63
N ILE A 74 1.02 -5.00 -14.60
CA ILE A 74 0.80 -3.56 -14.37
C ILE A 74 -0.41 -3.33 -13.44
N GLY A 75 -1.50 -4.06 -13.63
CA GLY A 75 -2.68 -3.95 -12.75
C GLY A 75 -2.38 -4.37 -11.31
N LEU A 76 -1.61 -5.44 -11.12
CA LEU A 76 -1.09 -5.85 -9.81
C LEU A 76 -0.15 -4.80 -9.20
N SER A 77 0.71 -4.17 -10.01
CA SER A 77 1.55 -3.05 -9.59
C SER A 77 0.74 -1.90 -9.04
N ILE A 78 -0.30 -1.48 -9.76
CA ILE A 78 -1.19 -0.39 -9.35
C ILE A 78 -1.96 -0.75 -8.08
N GLY A 79 -2.48 -1.97 -7.98
CA GLY A 79 -3.19 -2.44 -6.78
C GLY A 79 -2.34 -2.34 -5.51
N LYS A 80 -1.06 -2.75 -5.57
CA LYS A 80 -0.15 -2.63 -4.42
C LYS A 80 0.30 -1.19 -4.17
N ALA A 81 0.45 -0.36 -5.21
CA ALA A 81 0.76 1.07 -5.05
C ALA A 81 -0.35 1.79 -4.27
N VAL A 82 -1.60 1.53 -4.62
CA VAL A 82 -2.75 2.08 -3.89
C VAL A 82 -2.80 1.55 -2.46
N TYR A 83 -2.57 0.24 -2.25
CA TYR A 83 -2.58 -0.32 -0.90
C TYR A 83 -1.48 0.29 -0.01
N ALA A 84 -0.25 0.40 -0.53
CA ALA A 84 0.86 1.03 0.17
C ALA A 84 0.55 2.49 0.53
N ALA A 85 -0.01 3.26 -0.40
CA ALA A 85 -0.40 4.64 -0.16
C ALA A 85 -1.44 4.76 0.96
N LEU A 86 -2.48 3.91 0.95
CA LEU A 86 -3.53 3.90 1.99
C LEU A 86 -2.97 3.59 3.38
N LEU A 87 -2.07 2.61 3.50
CA LEU A 87 -1.42 2.28 4.76
C LEU A 87 -0.53 3.41 5.27
N VAL A 88 0.25 4.03 4.38
CA VAL A 88 1.14 5.15 4.75
C VAL A 88 0.32 6.36 5.22
N ILE A 89 -0.77 6.69 4.53
CA ILE A 89 -1.68 7.75 4.96
C ILE A 89 -2.25 7.43 6.34
N ARG A 90 -2.73 6.20 6.56
CA ARG A 90 -3.28 5.78 7.85
C ARG A 90 -2.24 5.86 8.97
N LEU A 91 -1.03 5.39 8.71
CA LEU A 91 0.08 5.45 9.67
C LEU A 91 0.42 6.91 10.04
N ARG A 92 0.48 7.80 9.05
CA ARG A 92 0.71 9.24 9.28
C ARG A 92 -0.41 9.89 10.09
N LEU A 93 -1.67 9.53 9.81
CA LEU A 93 -2.82 10.02 10.56
C LEU A 93 -2.78 9.57 12.03
N LEU A 94 -2.35 8.33 12.31
CA LEU A 94 -2.18 7.85 13.68
C LEU A 94 -0.95 8.47 14.35
N ALA A 95 0.15 8.66 13.63
CA ALA A 95 1.37 9.26 14.15
C ALA A 95 1.20 10.75 14.52
N ASN A 96 0.34 11.49 13.81
CA ASN A 96 0.02 12.89 14.13
C ASN A 96 -1.02 13.04 15.25
N ARG A 97 -1.55 11.95 15.83
CA ARG A 97 -2.38 12.09 17.02
C ARG A 97 -1.47 12.46 18.20
N PRO A 98 -1.70 13.59 18.89
CA PRO A 98 -0.92 13.91 20.07
C PRO A 98 -1.03 12.72 21.03
N PRO A 99 0.10 12.21 21.56
CA PRO A 99 0.07 11.08 22.47
C PRO A 99 -0.88 11.42 23.62
N VAL A 100 -1.76 10.49 24.00
CA VAL A 100 -2.75 10.68 25.07
C VAL A 100 -2.12 11.21 26.37
N ALA A 101 -0.83 10.91 26.60
CA ALA A 101 -0.02 11.48 27.66
C ALA A 101 0.10 13.02 27.61
N ALA A 102 0.20 13.63 26.43
CA ALA A 102 0.24 15.07 26.24
C ALA A 102 -1.12 15.74 26.54
N MET A 103 -2.25 15.07 26.23
CA MET A 103 -3.58 15.56 26.61
C MET A 103 -3.83 15.49 28.13
N SER A 104 -3.34 14.45 28.79
CA SER A 104 -3.39 14.34 30.26
C SER A 104 -2.59 15.46 30.94
N GLN A 105 -1.38 15.74 30.46
CA GLN A 105 -0.56 16.85 30.99
C GLN A 105 -1.13 18.24 30.68
N ALA A 106 -1.76 18.43 29.52
CA ALA A 106 -2.44 19.69 29.17
C ALA A 106 -3.65 19.96 30.08
N SER A 107 -4.46 18.93 30.37
CA SER A 107 -5.59 19.04 31.30
C SER A 107 -5.12 19.25 32.74
N ALA A 108 -4.05 18.59 33.18
CA ALA A 108 -3.47 18.77 34.51
C ALA A 108 -2.86 20.17 34.70
N ARG A 109 -2.23 20.73 33.66
CA ARG A 109 -1.72 22.12 33.68
C ARG A 109 -2.83 23.17 33.68
N ALA A 110 -3.95 22.90 33.01
CA ALA A 110 -5.11 23.81 32.99
C ALA A 110 -5.87 23.84 34.33
N VAL A 111 -5.88 22.73 35.08
CA VAL A 111 -6.52 22.65 36.41
C VAL A 111 -5.63 23.22 37.53
N GLY A 112 -4.31 23.30 37.31
CA GLY A 112 -3.33 23.79 38.29
C GLY A 112 -2.99 25.29 38.19
N GLN A 113 -3.68 26.08 37.37
CA GLN A 113 -3.49 27.54 37.37
C GLN A 113 -4.46 28.19 38.38
N PRO A 114 -3.95 28.89 39.41
CA PRO A 114 -4.77 29.59 40.41
C PRO A 114 -5.50 30.81 39.86
#